data_AF-A0A843FEJ4-F1
#
_entry.id   AF-A0A843FEJ4-F1
#
_cell.length_a   1.000
_cell.length_b   1.000
_cell.length_c   1.000
_cell.angle_alpha   90.00
_cell.angle_beta   90.00
_cell.angle_gamma   90.00
#
_symmetry.space_group_name_H-M   'P 1'
#
loop_
_entity.id
_entity.type
_entity.pdbx_description
1 polymer ?
#
loop_
_entity_poly.entity_id
_entity_poly.type
_entity_poly.pdbx_seq_one_letter_code
_entity_poly.pdbx_strand_id
1 'polypeptide(L)'
;MVANCSSEGIAPRKGWVIYNGFLSWGKNREPADQLCEAAIRLGEDLTAVANCDVRIALDGSGASIIGERPDYVIFWDKDIRLARSLEAAGIPVFNSSEAIEACDDKSL
;
A
#
# COMPACT_ATOMS: atom_id res chain seq x y z
N MET A 1 22.39 -20.91 11.73
CA MET A 1 23.24 -19.72 11.52
C MET A 1 22.51 -18.87 10.48
N VAL A 2 21.61 -17.99 10.93
CA VAL A 2 20.93 -17.06 10.02
C VAL A 2 21.89 -15.91 9.75
N ALA A 3 22.16 -15.66 8.47
CA ALA A 3 23.05 -14.59 8.05
C ALA A 3 22.43 -13.26 8.47
N ASN A 4 23.07 -12.59 9.41
CA ASN A 4 22.76 -11.22 9.77
C ASN A 4 23.25 -10.35 8.61
N CYS A 5 22.36 -10.01 7.69
CA CYS A 5 22.65 -9.07 6.63
C CYS A 5 22.74 -7.68 7.27
N SER A 6 23.96 -7.24 7.55
CA SER A 6 24.23 -5.89 8.05
C SER A 6 23.82 -4.88 6.99
N SER A 7 22.62 -4.33 7.09
CA SER A 7 22.15 -3.20 6.28
C SER A 7 22.72 -1.89 6.84
N GLU A 8 24.03 -1.70 6.72
CA GLU A 8 24.65 -0.41 7.02
C GLU A 8 24.49 0.51 5.79
N GLY A 9 23.68 1.56 5.92
CA GLY A 9 23.73 2.76 5.07
C GLY A 9 22.59 3.04 4.09
N ILE A 10 21.55 2.21 4.01
CA ILE A 10 20.38 2.48 3.17
C ILE A 10 19.29 3.12 4.03
N ALA A 11 18.84 4.33 3.67
CA ALA A 11 17.70 4.95 4.31
C ALA A 11 16.46 4.04 4.19
N PRO A 12 15.62 3.93 5.22
CA PRO A 12 14.42 3.10 5.18
C PRO A 12 13.55 3.56 3.99
N ARG A 13 13.01 2.62 3.21
CA ARG A 13 12.09 2.98 2.14
C ARG A 13 10.74 3.32 2.77
N LYS A 14 10.06 4.26 2.15
CA LYS A 14 8.75 4.74 2.58
C LYS A 14 7.66 3.92 1.90
N GLY A 15 7.01 3.06 2.67
CA GLY A 15 5.87 2.27 2.20
C GLY A 15 4.55 2.84 2.71
N TRP A 16 3.48 2.58 1.95
CA TRP A 16 2.12 2.66 2.49
C TRP A 16 1.49 1.28 2.59
N VAL A 17 0.72 1.04 3.65
CA VAL A 17 -0.30 -0.01 3.67
C VAL A 17 -1.67 0.67 3.57
N ILE A 18 -2.36 0.45 2.47
CA ILE A 18 -3.68 1.05 2.22
C ILE A 18 -4.75 0.15 2.81
N TYR A 19 -5.58 0.70 3.69
CA TYR A 19 -6.72 -0.02 4.29
C TYR A 19 -8.03 0.68 3.96
N ASN A 20 -9.15 -0.03 4.15
CA ASN A 20 -10.48 0.54 3.92
C ASN A 20 -10.86 1.53 5.04
N GLY A 21 -10.88 2.83 4.72
CA GLY A 21 -11.25 3.89 5.66
C GLY A 21 -12.74 3.97 5.98
N PHE A 22 -13.60 3.33 5.18
CA PHE A 22 -15.06 3.38 5.33
C PHE A 22 -15.61 2.29 6.25
N LEU A 23 -14.84 1.25 6.57
CA LEU A 23 -15.27 0.18 7.46
C LEU A 23 -15.04 0.58 8.93
N SER A 24 -16.06 1.16 9.55
CA SER A 24 -16.03 1.67 10.93
C SER A 24 -16.09 0.61 12.04
N TRP A 25 -16.31 -0.66 11.69
CA TRP A 25 -16.43 -1.76 12.67
C TRP A 25 -15.07 -2.24 13.20
N GLY A 26 -14.47 -1.50 14.13
CA GLY A 26 -13.49 -1.91 15.17
C GLY A 26 -12.23 -2.73 14.85
N LYS A 27 -12.11 -3.39 13.69
CA LYS A 27 -11.09 -4.42 13.41
C LYS A 27 -10.47 -4.34 12.01
N ASN A 28 -10.87 -3.37 11.19
CA ASN A 28 -10.40 -3.30 9.79
C ASN A 28 -8.99 -2.69 9.64
N ARG A 29 -8.47 -2.11 10.72
CA ARG A 29 -7.13 -1.51 10.76
C ARG A 29 -6.08 -2.44 11.37
N GLU A 30 -6.47 -3.38 12.23
CA GLU A 30 -5.55 -4.27 12.94
C GLU A 30 -4.56 -4.99 12.02
N PRO A 31 -4.96 -5.56 10.85
CA PRO A 31 -3.97 -6.17 9.94
C PRO A 31 -2.96 -5.16 9.38
N ALA A 32 -3.39 -3.94 9.08
CA ALA A 32 -2.51 -2.88 8.58
C ALA A 32 -1.51 -2.45 9.67
N ASP A 33 -1.97 -2.32 10.92
CA ASP A 33 -1.09 -2.00 12.05
C ASP A 33 -0.06 -3.12 12.30
N GLN A 34 -0.47 -4.40 12.22
CA GLN A 34 0.45 -5.54 12.33
C GLN A 34 1.52 -5.56 11.22
N LEU A 35 1.14 -5.17 9.99
CA LEU A 35 2.09 -5.01 8.88
C LEU A 35 3.07 -3.87 9.14
N CYS A 36 2.60 -2.72 9.64
CA CYS A 36 3.47 -1.61 10.06
C CYS A 36 4.48 -2.05 11.13
N GLU A 37 4.03 -2.74 12.17
CA GLU A 37 4.93 -3.24 13.23
C GLU A 37 6.00 -4.19 12.68
N ALA A 38 5.63 -5.09 11.77
CA ALA A 38 6.56 -6.01 11.14
C ALA A 38 7.59 -5.27 10.25
N ALA A 39 7.15 -4.28 9.47
CA ALA A 39 8.02 -3.49 8.61
C ALA A 39 9.04 -2.67 9.41
N ILE A 40 8.62 -2.05 10.52
CA ILE A 40 9.51 -1.30 11.41
C ILE A 40 10.61 -2.22 11.98
N ARG A 41 10.26 -3.46 12.36
CA ARG A 41 11.26 -4.46 12.83
C ARG A 41 12.26 -4.87 11.75
N LEU A 42 11.93 -4.69 10.48
CA LEU A 42 12.79 -4.94 9.33
C LEU A 42 13.55 -3.69 8.85
N GLY A 43 13.38 -2.54 9.52
CA GLY A 43 14.03 -1.29 9.15
C GLY A 43 13.37 -0.58 7.96
N GLU A 44 12.08 -0.81 7.72
CA GLU A 44 11.27 -0.12 6.71
C GLU A 44 10.37 0.94 7.38
N ASP A 45 10.05 2.02 6.67
CA ASP A 45 9.14 3.07 7.12
C ASP A 45 7.76 2.86 6.47
N LEU A 46 6.91 2.03 7.11
CA LEU A 46 5.59 1.67 6.59
C LEU A 46 4.49 2.42 7.35
N THR A 47 3.67 3.18 6.63
CA THR A 47 2.54 3.95 7.20
C THR A 47 1.19 3.38 6.76
N ALA A 48 0.25 3.25 7.71
CA ALA A 48 -1.13 2.91 7.39
C ALA A 48 -1.89 4.13 6.87
N VAL A 49 -2.43 4.03 5.66
CA VAL A 49 -3.16 5.12 4.98
C VAL A 49 -4.56 4.64 4.62
N ALA A 50 -5.59 5.41 4.98
CA ALA A 50 -6.95 5.07 4.56
C ALA A 50 -7.09 5.31 3.06
N ASN A 51 -7.78 4.43 2.35
CA ASN A 51 -8.07 4.59 0.92
C ASN A 51 -8.69 5.96 0.58
N CYS A 52 -9.55 6.51 1.45
CA CYS A 52 -10.20 7.81 1.29
C CYS A 52 -9.26 9.02 1.46
N ASP A 53 -8.07 8.82 2.03
CA ASP A 53 -7.08 9.88 2.20
C ASP A 53 -6.07 9.94 1.05
N VAL A 54 -6.04 8.92 0.18
CA VAL A 54 -5.19 8.89 -1.00
C VAL A 54 -5.79 9.77 -2.09
N ARG A 55 -5.04 10.78 -2.52
CA ARG A 55 -5.45 11.71 -3.57
C ARG A 55 -4.59 11.52 -4.82
N ILE A 56 -5.25 11.28 -5.95
CA ILE A 56 -4.62 11.09 -7.25
C ILE A 56 -5.19 12.14 -8.21
N ALA A 57 -4.30 12.91 -8.83
CA ALA A 57 -4.64 13.76 -9.96
C ALA A 57 -4.60 12.92 -11.24
N LEU A 58 -5.64 13.05 -12.05
CA LEU A 58 -5.70 12.50 -13.40
C LEU A 58 -5.68 13.69 -14.37
N ASP A 59 -4.66 13.75 -15.22
CA ASP A 59 -4.57 14.75 -16.27
C ASP A 59 -4.21 14.10 -17.61
N GLY A 60 -4.06 14.91 -18.66
CA GLY A 60 -3.72 14.43 -20.00
C GLY A 60 -2.35 13.74 -20.10
N SER A 61 -1.53 13.77 -19.05
CA SER A 61 -0.23 13.10 -18.97
C SER A 61 -0.24 11.81 -18.14
N GLY A 62 -1.32 11.51 -17.41
CA GLY A 62 -1.49 10.27 -16.66
C GLY A 62 -2.01 10.47 -15.23
N ALA A 63 -1.71 9.50 -14.36
CA ALA A 63 -2.04 9.55 -12.95
C ALA A 63 -0.83 10.03 -12.13
N SER A 64 -1.05 10.92 -11.16
CA SER A 64 -0.02 11.37 -10.23
C SER A 64 -0.56 11.48 -8.80
N ILE A 65 0.26 11.12 -7.81
CA ILE A 65 -0.09 11.29 -6.40
C ILE A 65 -0.01 12.77 -6.02
N ILE A 66 -1.03 13.26 -5.32
CA ILE A 66 -1.02 14.59 -4.72
C ILE A 66 -0.49 14.46 -3.29
N GLY A 67 0.68 15.05 -3.01
CA GLY A 67 1.30 15.05 -1.68
C GLY A 67 2.53 14.15 -1.61
N GLU A 68 2.74 13.50 -0.45
CA GLU A 68 3.86 12.58 -0.25
C GLU A 68 3.69 11.34 -1.14
N ARG A 69 4.77 10.94 -1.80
CA ARG A 69 4.81 9.77 -2.69
C ARG A 69 5.54 8.62 -1.98
N PRO A 70 4.93 7.44 -1.82
CA PRO A 70 5.62 6.27 -1.29
C PRO A 70 6.50 5.61 -2.35
N ASP A 71 7.52 4.88 -1.90
CA ASP A 71 8.35 4.01 -2.73
C ASP A 71 7.61 2.73 -3.15
N TYR A 72 6.64 2.28 -2.35
CA TYR A 72 5.80 1.11 -2.62
C TYR A 72 4.49 1.12 -1.84
N VAL A 73 3.53 0.30 -2.27
CA VAL A 73 2.23 0.12 -1.59
C VAL A 73 1.94 -1.36 -1.34
N ILE A 74 1.54 -1.68 -0.11
CA ILE A 74 0.83 -2.91 0.24
C ILE A 74 -0.67 -2.58 0.23
N PHE A 75 -1.42 -3.14 -0.72
CA PHE A 75 -2.83 -2.81 -0.89
C PHE A 75 -3.71 -3.79 -0.08
N TRP A 76 -4.25 -3.33 1.05
CA TRP A 76 -5.07 -4.12 1.99
C TRP A 76 -6.54 -3.65 1.98
N ASP A 77 -7.05 -3.37 0.78
CA ASP A 77 -8.44 -3.03 0.49
C ASP A 77 -8.84 -3.63 -0.87
N LYS A 78 -10.13 -3.55 -1.23
CA LYS A 78 -10.68 -4.08 -2.48
C LYS A 78 -10.99 -2.99 -3.52
N ASP A 79 -10.53 -1.76 -3.31
CA ASP A 79 -10.64 -0.70 -4.31
C ASP A 79 -9.64 -0.91 -5.47
N ILE A 80 -10.06 -1.73 -6.43
CA ILE A 80 -9.30 -2.02 -7.67
C ILE A 80 -8.98 -0.73 -8.45
N ARG A 81 -9.85 0.29 -8.39
CA ARG A 81 -9.65 1.55 -9.14
C ARG A 81 -8.51 2.35 -8.55
N LEU A 82 -8.46 2.44 -7.22
CA LEU A 82 -7.36 3.10 -6.53
C LEU A 82 -6.04 2.34 -6.76
N ALA A 83 -6.05 1.01 -6.68
CA ALA A 83 -4.87 0.19 -6.99
C ALA A 83 -4.34 0.46 -8.40
N ARG A 84 -5.21 0.42 -9.42
CA ARG A 84 -4.85 0.75 -10.82
C ARG A 84 -4.29 2.16 -10.96
N SER A 85 -4.83 3.11 -10.23
CA SER A 85 -4.39 4.51 -10.30
C SER A 85 -3.00 4.70 -9.69
N LEU A 86 -2.66 3.96 -8.63
CA LEU A 86 -1.32 3.93 -8.05
C LEU A 86 -0.30 3.30 -8.99
N GLU A 87 -0.67 2.17 -9.62
CA GLU A 87 0.14 1.50 -10.64
C GLU A 87 0.38 2.42 -11.84
N ALA A 88 -0.66 3.11 -12.33
CA ALA A 88 -0.57 4.09 -13.42
C ALA A 88 0.29 5.31 -13.03
N ALA A 89 0.34 5.65 -11.74
CA ALA A 89 1.26 6.66 -11.22
C ALA A 89 2.70 6.14 -11.04
N GLY A 90 3.02 4.93 -11.50
CA GLY A 90 4.35 4.32 -11.46
C GLY A 90 4.78 3.87 -10.06
N ILE A 91 3.83 3.60 -9.16
CA ILE A 91 4.11 3.11 -7.80
C ILE A 91 4.00 1.59 -7.80
N PRO A 92 5.03 0.86 -7.35
CA PRO A 92 4.94 -0.59 -7.16
C PRO A 92 3.85 -0.95 -6.14
N VAL A 93 2.92 -1.84 -6.52
CA VAL A 93 1.84 -2.34 -5.66
C VAL A 93 1.98 -3.85 -5.48
N PHE A 94 2.16 -4.32 -4.24
CA PHE A 94 2.39 -5.76 -3.95
C PHE A 94 1.16 -6.64 -4.17
N ASN A 95 0.00 -6.17 -3.70
CA ASN A 95 -1.30 -6.76 -4.03
C ASN A 95 -1.83 -6.02 -5.26
N SER A 96 -1.33 -6.36 -6.44
CA SER A 96 -1.63 -5.66 -7.69
C SER A 96 -3.14 -5.62 -7.96
N SER A 97 -3.56 -4.65 -8.78
CA SER A 97 -4.97 -4.51 -9.13
C SER A 97 -5.53 -5.76 -9.83
N GLU A 98 -4.72 -6.43 -10.64
CA GLU A 98 -5.05 -7.71 -11.29
C GLU A 98 -5.25 -8.84 -10.27
N ALA A 99 -4.38 -8.94 -9.26
CA ALA A 99 -4.52 -9.94 -8.21
C ALA A 99 -5.79 -9.71 -7.38
N ILE A 100 -6.12 -8.45 -7.06
CA ILE A 100 -7.35 -8.09 -6.35
C ILE A 100 -8.58 -8.47 -7.19
N GLU A 101 -8.58 -8.12 -8.47
CA GLU A 101 -9.68 -8.43 -9.40
C GLU A 101 -9.93 -9.93 -9.51
N ALA A 102 -8.87 -10.72 -9.68
CA ALA A 102 -8.98 -12.19 -9.75
C ALA A 102 -9.47 -12.82 -8.44
N CYS A 103 -9.11 -12.27 -7.28
CA CYS A 103 -9.47 -12.82 -5.98
C CYS A 103 -10.82 -12.33 -5.44
N ASP A 104 -11.29 -11.16 -5.88
CA ASP A 104 -12.54 -10.56 -5.38
C ASP A 104 -13.78 -10.94 -6.18
N ASP A 105 -13.62 -11.59 -7.34
CA ASP A 105 -14.72 -12.16 -8.10
C ASP A 105 -15.45 -13.21 -7.25
N LYS A 106 -16.71 -12.91 -6.91
CA LYS A 106 -17.62 -13.75 -6.11
C LYS A 106 -18.77 -14.30 -6.95
N SER A 107 -18.62 -14.32 -8.28
CA SER A 107 -19.66 -14.78 -9.20
C SER A 107 -19.71 -16.30 -9.41
N LEU A 108 -18.91 -17.06 -8.66
CA LEU A 108 -18.92 -18.53 -8.61
C LEU A 108 -20.05 -19.09 -7.72
#